data_AF-A0AAP2Z1K7-F1
#
_entry.id   AF-A0AAP2Z1K7-F1
#
_cell.length_a   1.000
_cell.length_b   1.000
_cell.length_c   1.000
_cell.angle_alpha   90.00
_cell.angle_beta   90.00
_cell.angle_gamma   90.00
#
_symmetry.space_group_name_H-M   'P 1'
#
loop_
_entity.id
_entity.type
_entity.pdbx_description
1 polymer ?
#
loop_
_entity_poly.entity_id
_entity_poly.type
_entity_poly.pdbx_seq_one_letter_code
_entity_poly.pdbx_strand_id
1 'polypeptide(L)'
;MSSTVSKSRVVTDHARDQWRDRSSQPWRDLTTVWSESFRIDHPAAHSGAESFYHPPTEIVLLVQSDDVETLVTCIDLNDRCDAEQSYVRSQI
;
A
#
# COMPACT_ATOMS: atom_id res chain seq x y z
N MET A 1 -4.36 -19.24 -22.90
CA MET A 1 -5.25 -18.77 -21.82
C MET A 1 -4.41 -18.77 -20.55
N SER A 2 -3.78 -17.63 -20.23
CA SER A 2 -3.07 -17.49 -18.95
C SER A 2 -4.10 -17.25 -17.87
N SER A 3 -4.44 -18.28 -17.11
CA SER A 3 -5.21 -18.14 -15.89
C SER A 3 -4.35 -17.38 -14.90
N THR A 4 -4.60 -16.08 -14.74
CA THR A 4 -4.06 -15.32 -13.62
C THR A 4 -4.65 -15.94 -12.37
N VAL A 5 -3.85 -16.76 -11.66
CA VAL A 5 -4.19 -17.21 -10.32
C VAL A 5 -4.24 -15.94 -9.48
N SER A 6 -5.43 -15.46 -9.14
CA SER A 6 -5.57 -14.40 -8.14
C SER A 6 -4.96 -14.93 -6.85
N LYS A 7 -3.76 -14.44 -6.50
CA LYS A 7 -3.19 -14.70 -5.18
C LYS A 7 -4.22 -14.24 -4.15
N SER A 8 -4.43 -15.04 -3.11
CA SER A 8 -5.25 -14.61 -1.98
C SER A 8 -4.63 -13.34 -1.39
N ARG A 9 -5.47 -12.38 -0.99
CA ARG A 9 -5.03 -11.14 -0.36
C ARG A 9 -5.36 -11.17 1.12
N VAL A 10 -4.36 -10.88 1.93
CA VAL A 10 -4.48 -10.83 3.39
C VAL A 10 -4.09 -9.44 3.87
N VAL A 11 -4.87 -8.92 4.81
CA VAL A 11 -4.54 -7.69 5.53
C VAL A 11 -4.21 -8.07 6.97
N THR A 12 -3.04 -7.65 7.44
CA THR A 12 -2.61 -7.91 8.83
C THR A 12 -3.34 -6.98 9.81
N ASP A 13 -3.45 -7.38 11.07
CA ASP A 13 -4.04 -6.53 12.11
C ASP A 13 -3.23 -5.24 12.30
N HIS A 14 -1.90 -5.32 12.22
CA HIS A 14 -1.04 -4.14 12.26
C HIS A 14 -1.36 -3.15 11.12
N ALA A 15 -1.56 -3.64 9.89
CA ALA A 15 -1.97 -2.76 8.78
C ALA A 15 -3.35 -2.13 9.02
N ARG A 16 -4.31 -2.87 9.60
CA ARG A 16 -5.63 -2.35 9.97
C ARG A 16 -5.53 -1.24 11.02
N ASP A 17 -4.71 -1.45 12.04
CA ASP A 17 -4.49 -0.46 13.10
C ASP A 17 -3.84 0.81 12.53
N GLN A 18 -2.78 0.67 11.74
CA GLN A 18 -2.10 1.81 11.12
C GLN A 18 -3.02 2.57 10.16
N TRP A 19 -3.86 1.86 9.40
CA TRP A 19 -4.85 2.50 8.53
C TRP A 19 -5.87 3.31 9.32
N ARG A 20 -6.44 2.74 10.39
CA ARG A 20 -7.40 3.43 11.26
C ARG A 20 -6.80 4.72 11.82
N ASP A 21 -5.53 4.68 12.18
CA ASP A 21 -4.87 5.78 12.90
C ASP A 21 -4.32 6.86 11.95
N ARG A 22 -3.96 6.51 10.71
CA ARG A 22 -3.26 7.41 9.76
C ARG A 22 -4.10 7.85 8.57
N SER A 23 -5.08 7.07 8.15
CA SER A 23 -5.87 7.38 6.96
C SER A 23 -6.84 8.52 7.21
N SER A 24 -7.04 9.37 6.21
CA SER A 24 -8.16 10.32 6.18
C SER A 24 -9.53 9.65 5.96
N GLN A 25 -9.54 8.36 5.62
CA GLN A 25 -10.75 7.57 5.35
C GLN A 25 -10.75 6.21 6.09
N PRO A 26 -10.65 6.20 7.43
CA PRO A 26 -10.44 4.99 8.22
C PRO A 26 -11.60 3.98 8.17
N TRP A 27 -12.79 4.42 7.73
CA TRP A 27 -13.97 3.56 7.56
C TRP A 27 -13.94 2.73 6.27
N ARG A 28 -13.04 3.03 5.32
CA ARG A 28 -12.95 2.26 4.07
C ARG A 28 -12.26 0.92 4.30
N ASP A 29 -12.74 -0.09 3.60
CA ASP A 29 -12.14 -1.41 3.57
C ASP A 29 -10.77 -1.38 2.87
N LEU A 30 -9.73 -1.89 3.55
CA LEU A 30 -8.36 -1.87 3.07
C LEU A 30 -8.13 -2.71 1.80
N THR A 31 -8.88 -3.79 1.60
CA THR A 31 -8.73 -4.61 0.38
C THR A 31 -9.26 -3.87 -0.85
N THR A 32 -10.32 -3.09 -0.66
CA THR A 32 -10.87 -2.19 -1.68
C THR A 32 -9.89 -1.07 -1.99
N VAL A 33 -9.40 -0.36 -0.96
CA VAL A 33 -8.39 0.70 -1.11
C VAL A 33 -7.15 0.21 -1.84
N TRP A 34 -6.64 -0.97 -1.46
CA TRP A 34 -5.50 -1.58 -2.13
C TRP A 34 -5.78 -1.88 -3.61
N SER A 35 -6.97 -2.35 -3.95
CA SER A 35 -7.34 -2.60 -5.35
C SER A 35 -7.46 -1.32 -6.19
N GLU A 36 -7.75 -0.18 -5.56
CA GLU A 36 -7.78 1.15 -6.18
C GLU A 36 -6.41 1.84 -6.20
N SER A 37 -5.40 1.25 -5.56
CA SER A 37 -4.07 1.84 -5.41
C SER A 37 -3.17 1.56 -6.62
N PHE A 38 -2.24 2.47 -6.87
CA PHE A 38 -1.27 2.37 -7.96
C PHE A 38 0.01 1.73 -7.46
N ARG A 39 0.48 0.68 -8.13
CA ARG A 39 1.81 0.13 -7.84
C ARG A 39 2.87 1.19 -8.11
N ILE A 40 3.77 1.39 -7.15
CA ILE A 40 4.87 2.35 -7.22
C ILE A 40 6.18 1.71 -6.75
N ASP A 41 7.30 2.30 -7.15
CA ASP A 41 8.58 2.08 -6.52
C ASP A 41 8.67 2.96 -5.26
N HIS A 42 8.93 2.33 -4.11
CA HIS A 42 9.10 3.04 -2.85
C HIS A 42 10.46 2.69 -2.24
N PRO A 43 11.29 3.68 -1.84
CA PRO A 43 12.65 3.43 -1.33
C PRO A 43 12.70 2.50 -0.11
N ALA A 44 11.64 2.51 0.71
CA ALA A 44 11.51 1.66 1.89
C ALA A 44 11.06 0.21 1.59
N ALA A 45 10.75 -0.14 0.34
CA ALA A 45 10.38 -1.50 -0.02
C ALA A 45 11.63 -2.40 0.02
N HIS A 46 11.71 -3.29 1.01
CA HIS A 46 12.74 -4.32 1.08
C HIS A 46 12.50 -5.42 0.03
N SER A 47 13.52 -6.25 -0.24
CA SER A 47 13.46 -7.34 -1.24
C SER A 47 12.23 -8.24 -1.02
N GLY A 48 11.35 -8.32 -2.03
CA GLY A 48 10.11 -9.11 -1.99
C GLY A 48 8.87 -8.33 -1.57
N ALA A 49 9.01 -7.07 -1.15
CA ALA A 49 7.89 -6.17 -0.88
C ALA A 49 7.56 -5.31 -2.11
N GLU A 50 6.26 -5.16 -2.36
CA GLU A 50 5.69 -4.25 -3.34
C GLU A 50 5.05 -3.08 -2.61
N SER A 51 5.03 -1.91 -3.25
CA SER A 51 4.42 -0.71 -2.70
C SER A 51 3.28 -0.24 -3.58
N PHE A 52 2.19 0.18 -2.96
CA PHE A 52 1.02 0.70 -3.64
C PHE A 52 0.65 2.04 -3.04
N TYR A 53 0.46 3.05 -3.88
CA TYR A 53 0.08 4.38 -3.46
C TYR A 53 -1.42 4.61 -3.70
N HIS A 54 -2.12 5.11 -2.68
CA HIS A 54 -3.53 5.49 -2.78
C HIS A 54 -3.67 7.02 -2.71
N PRO A 55 -3.78 7.71 -3.87
CA PRO A 55 -3.80 9.17 -3.92
C PRO A 55 -4.90 9.82 -3.06
N PRO A 56 -6.15 9.31 -3.02
CA PRO A 56 -7.20 9.96 -2.24
C PRO A 56 -6.95 10.04 -0.72
N THR A 57 -6.06 9.20 -0.20
CA THR A 57 -5.69 9.22 1.23
C THR A 57 -4.23 9.57 1.47
N GLU A 58 -3.43 9.79 0.42
CA GLU A 58 -1.98 10.02 0.52
C GLU A 58 -1.26 8.92 1.33
N ILE A 59 -1.76 7.68 1.28
CA ILE A 59 -1.18 6.54 2.01
C ILE A 59 -0.42 5.65 1.03
N VAL A 60 0.77 5.23 1.42
CA VAL A 60 1.51 4.12 0.80
C VAL A 60 1.25 2.83 1.57
N LEU A 61 0.80 1.82 0.85
CA LEU A 61 0.57 0.46 1.31
C LEU A 61 1.81 -0.39 1.01
N LEU A 62 2.36 -1.05 2.03
CA LEU A 62 3.45 -2.00 1.85
C LEU A 62 2.92 -3.43 1.88
N VAL A 63 3.19 -4.16 0.80
CA VAL A 63 2.70 -5.51 0.58
C VAL A 63 3.88 -6.45 0.49
N GLN A 64 3.86 -7.53 1.25
CA GLN A 64 4.78 -8.64 1.05
C GLN A 64 4.19 -9.60 0.02
N SER A 65 4.92 -9.87 -1.07
CA SER A 65 4.43 -10.67 -2.21
C SER A 65 5.16 -12.01 -2.29
N ASP A 66 5.07 -12.78 -1.21
CA ASP A 66 5.55 -14.17 -1.16
C ASP A 66 4.51 -15.11 -1.82
N ASP A 67 4.16 -16.23 -1.17
CA ASP A 67 3.12 -17.15 -1.65
C ASP A 67 1.71 -16.51 -1.67
N VAL A 68 1.46 -15.56 -0.75
CA VAL A 68 0.20 -14.84 -0.55
C VAL A 68 0.51 -13.35 -0.48
N GLU A 69 -0.27 -12.51 -1.16
CA GLU A 69 -0.10 -11.06 -1.07
C GLU A 69 -0.61 -10.58 0.29
N THR A 70 0.30 -10.07 1.12
CA THR A 70 -0.03 -9.66 2.49
C THR A 70 0.27 -8.18 2.68
N LEU A 71 -0.77 -7.37 2.94
CA LEU A 71 -0.62 -5.97 3.33
C LEU A 71 -0.12 -5.90 4.78
N VAL A 72 1.15 -5.53 4.93
CA VAL A 72 1.87 -5.55 6.22
C VAL A 72 1.81 -4.22 6.95
N THR A 73 1.79 -3.09 6.25
CA THR A 73 1.70 -1.78 6.91
C THR A 73 1.18 -0.67 5.98
N CYS A 74 0.78 0.45 6.60
CA CYS A 74 0.35 1.67 5.95
C CYS A 74 1.26 2.83 6.38
N ILE A 75 1.78 3.57 5.42
CA ILE A 75 2.67 4.73 5.62
C ILE A 75 1.92 5.97 5.17
N ASP A 76 1.79 6.96 6.05
CA ASP A 76 1.36 8.29 5.61
C ASP A 76 2.49 8.93 4.81
N LEU A 77 2.21 9.28 3.56
CA LEU A 77 3.20 9.92 2.69
C LEU A 77 3.57 11.31 3.23
N ASN A 78 2.65 11.98 3.93
CA ASN A 78 2.90 13.31 4.50
C ASN A 78 3.90 13.28 5.68
N ASP A 79 4.11 12.11 6.30
CA ASP A 79 5.16 11.89 7.30
C ASP A 79 6.57 11.75 6.67
N ARG A 80 6.67 11.71 5.34
CA ARG A 80 7.93 11.59 4.59
C ARG A 80 8.44 12.94 4.13
N CYS A 81 9.73 13.00 3.80
CA CYS A 81 10.34 14.23 3.30
C CYS A 81 9.79 14.60 1.91
N ASP A 82 9.78 15.89 1.58
CA ASP A 82 9.21 16.41 0.32
C ASP A 82 9.77 15.72 -0.93
N ALA A 83 11.03 15.30 -0.90
CA ALA A 83 11.67 14.58 -2.00
C ALA A 83 11.03 13.19 -2.22
N GLU A 84 10.75 12.45 -1.15
CA GLU A 84 10.09 11.15 -1.19
C GLU A 84 8.62 11.29 -1.60
N GLN A 85 7.92 12.30 -1.07
CA GLN A 85 6.54 12.60 -1.49
C GLN A 85 6.46 12.90 -2.98
N SER A 86 7.35 13.78 -3.46
CA SER A 86 7.39 14.19 -4.87
C SER A 86 7.75 13.02 -5.76
N TYR A 87 8.69 12.16 -5.33
CA TYR A 87 9.05 10.95 -6.06
C TYR A 87 7.87 9.98 -6.20
N VAL A 88 7.14 9.69 -5.12
CA VAL A 88 5.95 8.83 -5.16
C VAL A 88 4.86 9.41 -6.05
N ARG A 89 4.50 10.69 -5.86
CA ARG A 89 3.45 11.36 -6.64
C ARG A 89 3.78 11.48 -8.14
N SER A 90 5.06 11.48 -8.51
CA SER A 90 5.49 11.57 -9.91
C SER A 90 5.28 10.28 -10.73
N GLN A 91 4.95 9.16 -10.08
CA GLN A 91 4.84 7.85 -10.72
C GLN A 91 3.43 7.52 -11.24
N ILE A 92 2.44 8.39 -10.97
CA ILE A 92 1.03 8.19 -11.32
C ILE A 92 0.54 9.18 -12.39
#